data_AF-A0AAV9C2I4-F1
#
_entry.id   AF-A0AAV9C2I4-F1
#
_cell.length_a   1.000
_cell.length_b   1.000
_cell.length_c   1.000
_cell.angle_alpha   90.00
_cell.angle_beta   90.00
_cell.angle_gamma   90.00
#
_symmetry.space_group_name_H-M   'P 1'
#
loop_
_entity.id
_entity.type
_entity.pdbx_description
1 polymer ?
#
loop_
_entity_poly.entity_id
_entity_poly.type
_entity_poly.pdbx_seq_one_letter_code
_entity_poly.pdbx_strand_id
1 'polypeptide(L)'
;MEYVKCGFAGENFPTSVFPCVVGRPMLRYEESLTEQELKDIVVGEACAEFQNQLDISYPVSNGIVQNWDDMGHVWDHAFFSELKIDPTECKILLTDPPLNPSKNREKMIETMFEKYGFAGVFIQIQAVLTLYAQGGSFTILISKNFLAGLLTGLVIDSGDGVTHVVPVVDGYSFPHLTKRMNVAGRHITSYLVDLLLRRGYSMNKTADFETARQIKEKLCYISYDYKREYQLGLETTILVKSYTLPDGRTIKVGTERFQAPEALFTPELIDVEGDGMADMAFRCIQEMDIDNRMMLYQHIVLSGGSTMYPGLPSRLEKEILDRYLEVVLKGNRDGLKAMTDLFDSSLCPLEQKLRLRIEDPPRRKHMVYLGGAVLAGIMKDAPEFWISKQDYMEEGIECLRRCGQA
;
A
#
# COMPACT_ATOMS: atom_id res chain seq x y z
N MET A 1 1.63 10.85 4.58
CA MET A 1 0.30 10.82 5.23
C MET A 1 -0.44 9.61 4.73
N GLU A 2 -1.10 8.89 5.63
CA GLU A 2 -1.99 7.79 5.26
C GLU A 2 -3.29 8.38 4.70
N TYR A 3 -3.93 7.66 3.76
CA TYR A 3 -5.14 8.12 3.09
C TYR A 3 -6.25 7.09 3.28
N VAL A 4 -7.44 7.58 3.63
CA VAL A 4 -8.67 6.79 3.58
C VAL A 4 -9.19 6.81 2.14
N LYS A 5 -9.60 5.65 1.65
CA LYS A 5 -10.21 5.49 0.33
C LYS A 5 -11.57 4.83 0.54
N CYS A 6 -12.65 5.52 0.23
CA CYS A 6 -14.00 5.01 0.39
C CYS A 6 -14.82 5.23 -0.88
N GLY A 7 -15.88 4.45 -1.04
CA GLY A 7 -16.79 4.52 -2.16
C GLY A 7 -17.69 3.30 -2.24
N PHE A 8 -18.36 3.13 -3.38
CA PHE A 8 -19.41 2.12 -3.53
C PHE A 8 -18.93 0.83 -4.21
N ALA A 9 -19.63 -0.26 -3.92
CA ALA A 9 -19.40 -1.55 -4.56
C ALA A 9 -19.62 -1.45 -6.08
N GLY A 10 -18.73 -2.09 -6.86
CA GLY A 10 -18.74 -2.05 -8.32
C GLY A 10 -18.10 -0.80 -8.95
N GLU A 11 -17.68 0.18 -8.17
CA GLU A 11 -16.98 1.36 -8.70
C GLU A 11 -15.52 1.08 -9.03
N ASN A 12 -15.06 1.59 -10.17
CA ASN A 12 -13.69 1.43 -10.64
C ASN A 12 -12.67 2.36 -9.94
N PHE A 13 -13.16 3.44 -9.33
CA PHE A 13 -12.36 4.42 -8.61
C PHE A 13 -13.02 4.70 -7.26
N PRO A 14 -12.24 5.00 -6.21
CA PRO A 14 -12.81 5.46 -4.95
C PRO A 14 -13.55 6.78 -5.17
N THR A 15 -14.76 6.87 -4.63
CA THR A 15 -15.58 8.09 -4.69
C THR A 15 -14.87 9.23 -3.96
N SER A 16 -14.25 8.94 -2.82
CA SER A 16 -13.50 9.91 -2.03
C SER A 16 -12.17 9.33 -1.55
N VAL A 17 -11.16 10.20 -1.57
CA VAL A 17 -9.81 9.93 -1.07
C VAL A 17 -9.36 11.14 -0.27
N PHE A 18 -9.20 10.98 1.04
CA PHE A 18 -8.80 12.06 1.93
C PHE A 18 -7.76 11.58 2.94
N PRO A 19 -6.91 12.47 3.49
CA PRO A 19 -5.87 12.09 4.43
C PRO A 19 -6.47 11.65 5.77
N CYS A 20 -5.92 10.60 6.37
CA CYS A 20 -6.35 10.07 7.67
C CYS A 20 -5.76 10.91 8.80
N VAL A 21 -6.36 12.08 9.04
CA VAL A 21 -5.86 13.11 9.94
C VAL A 21 -7.02 13.78 10.67
N VAL A 22 -6.85 14.00 11.98
CA VAL A 22 -7.81 14.72 12.82
C VAL A 22 -7.12 15.96 13.38
N GLY A 23 -7.75 17.12 13.22
CA GLY A 23 -7.29 18.40 13.70
C GLY A 23 -8.22 18.93 14.79
N ARG A 24 -7.65 19.38 15.91
CA ARG A 24 -8.36 20.06 16.99
C ARG A 24 -7.91 21.51 17.09
N PRO A 25 -8.82 22.50 17.20
CA PRO A 25 -8.44 23.89 17.37
C PRO A 25 -7.54 24.08 18.59
N MET A 26 -6.43 24.79 18.44
CA MET A 26 -5.63 25.19 19.59
C MET A 26 -6.40 26.28 20.37
N LEU A 27 -6.65 26.04 21.66
CA LEU A 27 -7.38 26.91 22.61
C LEU A 27 -6.96 28.41 22.62
N ARG A 28 -5.82 28.77 22.03
CA ARG A 28 -5.32 30.16 21.99
C ARG A 28 -5.94 31.04 20.90
N TYR A 29 -6.84 30.50 20.06
CA TYR A 29 -7.38 31.21 18.89
C TYR A 29 -8.88 31.57 18.99
N GLU A 30 -9.49 31.47 20.18
CA GLU A 30 -10.86 32.01 20.40
C GLU A 30 -10.94 33.55 20.17
N GLU A 31 -9.82 34.26 20.04
CA GLU A 31 -9.76 35.71 19.82
C GLU A 31 -9.40 36.16 18.38
N SER A 32 -9.30 35.27 17.38
CA SER A 32 -9.02 35.71 15.99
C SER A 32 -10.28 36.06 15.20
N LEU A 33 -10.29 37.30 14.70
CA LEU A 33 -11.32 38.02 13.94
C LEU A 33 -11.67 37.42 12.56
N THR A 34 -12.04 36.14 12.47
CA THR A 34 -12.58 35.54 11.25
C THR A 34 -13.90 34.82 11.56
N GLU A 35 -14.99 35.30 10.95
CA GLU A 35 -16.38 34.81 11.06
C GLU A 35 -16.60 33.41 10.44
N GLN A 36 -15.68 32.48 10.63
CA GLN A 36 -15.93 31.07 10.31
C GLN A 36 -16.03 30.30 11.62
N GLU A 37 -17.20 29.73 11.89
CA GLU A 37 -17.39 28.74 12.94
C GLU A 37 -16.51 27.53 12.62
N LEU A 38 -15.29 27.53 13.16
CA LEU A 38 -14.43 26.35 13.17
C LEU A 38 -15.16 25.29 13.99
N LYS A 39 -15.50 24.18 13.34
CA LYS A 39 -16.00 22.99 14.05
C LYS A 39 -14.96 22.55 15.08
N ASP A 40 -15.43 22.06 16.22
CA ASP A 40 -14.58 21.56 17.31
C ASP A 40 -13.57 20.50 16.85
N ILE A 41 -13.89 19.78 15.76
CA ILE A 41 -13.05 18.75 15.15
C ILE A 41 -13.09 18.92 13.63
N VAL A 42 -11.90 19.01 13.03
CA VAL A 42 -11.69 19.04 11.59
C VAL A 42 -11.04 17.72 11.17
N VAL A 43 -11.44 17.17 10.02
CA VAL A 43 -10.92 15.90 9.50
C VAL A 43 -10.57 16.05 8.03
N GLY A 44 -9.54 15.34 7.58
CA GLY A 44 -9.23 15.23 6.15
C GLY A 44 -8.50 16.43 5.57
N GLU A 45 -8.85 16.83 4.35
CA GLU A 45 -8.15 17.90 3.61
C GLU A 45 -8.26 19.26 4.29
N ALA A 46 -9.37 19.52 4.98
CA ALA A 46 -9.55 20.74 5.76
C ALA A 46 -8.48 20.91 6.85
N CYS A 47 -7.89 19.82 7.37
CA CYS A 47 -6.77 19.91 8.31
C CYS A 47 -5.50 20.50 7.67
N ALA A 48 -5.30 20.31 6.36
CA ALA A 48 -4.14 20.84 5.65
C ALA A 48 -4.26 22.35 5.43
N GLU A 49 -5.47 22.87 5.22
CA GLU A 49 -5.73 24.31 5.06
C GLU A 49 -5.48 25.08 6.35
N PHE A 50 -5.93 24.54 7.49
CA PHE A 50 -5.81 25.17 8.81
C PHE A 50 -4.67 24.59 9.65
N GLN A 51 -3.63 24.03 9.03
CA GLN A 51 -2.53 23.34 9.71
C GLN A 51 -1.85 24.19 10.80
N ASN A 52 -1.81 25.52 10.65
CA ASN A 52 -1.18 26.43 11.61
C ASN A 52 -2.06 26.73 12.85
N GLN A 53 -3.36 26.43 12.78
CA GLN A 53 -4.34 26.74 13.83
C GLN A 53 -4.83 25.48 14.57
N LEU A 54 -4.59 24.31 13.98
CA LEU A 54 -5.01 23.01 14.49
C LEU A 54 -3.84 22.24 15.09
N ASP A 55 -4.08 21.59 16.22
CA ASP A 55 -3.23 20.51 16.69
C ASP A 55 -3.63 19.22 15.97
N ILE A 56 -2.67 18.59 15.28
CA ILE A 56 -2.91 17.50 14.33
C ILE A 56 -2.52 16.16 14.95
N SER A 57 -3.48 15.23 15.01
CA SER A 57 -3.27 13.83 15.37
C SER A 57 -3.48 12.88 14.19
N TYR A 58 -2.73 11.78 14.21
CA TYR A 58 -2.84 10.69 13.24
C TYR A 58 -3.36 9.43 13.96
N PRO A 59 -4.62 9.02 13.75
CA PRO A 59 -5.21 7.88 14.47
C PRO A 59 -4.57 6.54 14.10
N VAL A 60 -4.04 6.44 12.88
CA VAL A 60 -3.41 5.23 12.35
C VAL A 60 -1.92 5.47 12.22
N SER A 61 -1.15 4.55 12.77
CA SER A 61 0.30 4.55 12.66
C SER A 61 0.78 3.17 12.25
N ASN A 62 1.54 3.13 11.16
CA ASN A 62 2.08 1.91 10.59
C ASN A 62 1.00 0.85 10.31
N GLY A 63 -0.15 1.30 9.78
CA GLY A 63 -1.31 0.47 9.48
C GLY A 63 -2.15 0.04 10.68
N ILE A 64 -1.74 0.31 11.92
CA ILE A 64 -2.48 -0.09 13.12
C ILE A 64 -3.16 1.14 13.73
N VAL A 65 -4.45 0.99 14.08
CA VAL A 65 -5.21 2.02 14.80
C VAL A 65 -4.66 2.15 16.22
N GLN A 66 -4.15 3.33 16.57
CA GLN A 66 -3.65 3.65 17.91
C GLN A 66 -4.73 4.32 18.75
N ASN A 67 -5.46 5.28 18.16
CA ASN A 67 -6.53 6.01 18.83
C ASN A 67 -7.87 5.75 18.15
N TRP A 68 -8.77 5.08 18.87
CA TRP A 68 -10.10 4.70 18.38
C TRP A 68 -11.09 5.86 18.38
N ASP A 69 -10.92 6.84 19.27
CA ASP A 69 -11.80 8.01 19.34
C ASP A 69 -11.58 8.90 18.10
N ASP A 70 -10.30 9.16 17.79
CA ASP A 70 -9.89 9.87 16.57
C ASP A 70 -10.32 9.10 15.30
N MET A 71 -10.19 7.76 15.30
CA MET A 71 -10.66 6.94 14.18
C MET A 71 -12.19 7.02 14.01
N GLY A 72 -12.92 7.14 15.12
CA GLY A 72 -14.36 7.39 15.13
C GLY A 72 -14.73 8.63 14.34
N HIS A 73 -14.04 9.75 14.56
CA HIS A 73 -14.25 11.00 13.81
C HIS A 73 -13.89 10.87 12.33
N VAL A 74 -12.85 10.10 12.00
CA VAL A 74 -12.50 9.80 10.60
C VAL A 74 -13.61 9.02 9.89
N TRP A 75 -14.21 8.04 10.57
CA TRP A 75 -15.35 7.28 10.03
C TRP A 75 -16.62 8.12 9.95
N ASP A 76 -16.90 8.98 10.93
CA ASP A 76 -18.03 9.92 10.89
C ASP A 76 -17.90 10.84 9.66
N HIS A 77 -16.70 11.35 9.38
CA HIS A 77 -16.42 12.12 8.16
C HIS A 77 -16.65 11.29 6.89
N ALA A 78 -16.14 10.06 6.84
CA ALA A 78 -16.30 9.18 5.68
C ALA A 78 -17.77 8.87 5.36
N PHE A 79 -18.58 8.52 6.36
CA PHE A 79 -19.96 8.08 6.13
C PHE A 79 -20.92 9.25 5.93
N PHE A 80 -20.83 10.28 6.77
CA PHE A 80 -21.82 11.37 6.76
C PHE A 80 -21.43 12.55 5.86
N SER A 81 -20.13 12.88 5.77
CA SER A 81 -19.68 14.04 4.97
C SER A 81 -19.37 13.67 3.53
N GLU A 82 -18.58 12.60 3.32
CA GLU A 82 -18.14 12.17 2.00
C GLU A 82 -19.21 11.33 1.27
N LEU A 83 -19.59 10.18 1.84
CA LEU A 83 -20.50 9.24 1.19
C LEU A 83 -21.99 9.63 1.32
N LYS A 84 -22.34 10.42 2.35
CA LYS A 84 -23.70 10.88 2.65
C LYS A 84 -24.72 9.73 2.70
N ILE A 85 -24.34 8.65 3.40
CA ILE A 85 -25.16 7.45 3.54
C ILE A 85 -25.72 7.34 4.96
N ASP A 86 -26.86 6.65 5.09
CA ASP A 86 -27.30 6.10 6.37
C ASP A 86 -26.65 4.72 6.57
N PRO A 87 -25.76 4.55 7.58
CA PRO A 87 -25.12 3.27 7.85
C PRO A 87 -26.10 2.12 8.12
N THR A 88 -27.28 2.40 8.68
CA THR A 88 -28.21 1.37 9.15
C THR A 88 -28.83 0.54 8.03
N GLU A 89 -29.00 1.14 6.85
CA GLU A 89 -29.54 0.47 5.67
C GLU A 89 -28.45 -0.17 4.78
N CYS A 90 -27.18 0.05 5.12
CA CYS A 90 -26.06 -0.33 4.27
C CYS A 90 -25.31 -1.56 4.79
N LYS A 91 -24.57 -2.20 3.89
CA LYS A 91 -23.53 -3.20 4.21
C LYS A 91 -22.16 -2.59 3.96
N ILE A 92 -21.15 -2.98 4.73
CA ILE A 92 -19.80 -2.43 4.62
C ILE A 92 -18.73 -3.52 4.55
N LEU A 93 -17.83 -3.39 3.58
CA LEU A 93 -16.61 -4.18 3.49
C LEU A 93 -15.43 -3.33 3.96
N LEU A 94 -14.71 -3.82 4.96
CA LEU A 94 -13.52 -3.19 5.52
C LEU A 94 -12.28 -4.00 5.17
N THR A 95 -11.17 -3.29 4.99
CA THR A 95 -9.88 -3.90 4.66
C THR A 95 -9.02 -4.00 5.91
N ASP A 96 -8.44 -5.16 6.16
CA ASP A 96 -7.55 -5.39 7.28
C ASP A 96 -6.08 -5.49 6.82
N PRO A 97 -5.16 -4.74 7.44
CA PRO A 97 -3.75 -4.87 7.13
C PRO A 97 -3.20 -6.22 7.57
N PRO A 98 -2.16 -6.75 6.89
CA PRO A 98 -1.53 -8.00 7.30
C PRO A 98 -0.99 -7.91 8.73
N LEU A 99 -1.08 -9.02 9.49
CA LEU A 99 -0.59 -9.12 10.87
C LEU A 99 -1.27 -8.17 11.87
N ASN A 100 -2.53 -7.76 11.63
CA ASN A 100 -3.28 -6.97 12.60
C ASN A 100 -3.70 -7.84 13.81
N PRO A 101 -3.52 -7.39 15.07
CA PRO A 101 -4.00 -8.12 16.24
C PRO A 101 -5.52 -8.35 16.20
N SER A 102 -5.97 -9.54 16.63
CA SER A 102 -7.39 -9.89 16.66
C SER A 102 -8.23 -8.87 17.43
N LYS A 103 -7.74 -8.36 18.56
CA LYS A 103 -8.41 -7.32 19.36
C LYS A 103 -8.81 -6.08 18.57
N ASN A 104 -8.00 -5.68 17.59
CA ASN A 104 -8.33 -4.53 16.74
C ASN A 104 -9.47 -4.87 15.78
N ARG A 105 -9.50 -6.09 15.23
CA ARG A 105 -10.60 -6.55 14.38
C ARG A 105 -11.91 -6.64 15.17
N GLU A 106 -11.85 -7.14 16.40
CA GLU A 106 -13.00 -7.20 17.32
C GLU A 106 -13.59 -5.81 17.54
N LYS A 107 -12.74 -4.84 17.90
CA LYS A 107 -13.15 -3.47 18.14
C LYS A 107 -13.66 -2.74 16.88
N MET A 108 -13.13 -3.08 15.70
CA MET A 108 -13.68 -2.60 14.43
C MET A 108 -15.13 -3.06 14.24
N ILE A 109 -15.40 -4.36 14.44
CA ILE A 109 -16.74 -4.90 14.26
C ILE A 109 -17.72 -4.36 15.30
N GLU A 110 -17.31 -4.32 16.56
CA GLU A 110 -18.08 -3.72 17.66
C GLU A 110 -18.50 -2.29 17.29
N THR A 111 -17.56 -1.46 16.81
CA THR A 111 -17.87 -0.09 16.40
C THR A 111 -18.85 -0.06 15.22
N MET A 112 -18.72 -0.94 14.23
CA MET A 112 -19.58 -0.96 13.05
C MET A 112 -21.02 -1.39 13.36
N PHE A 113 -21.21 -2.37 14.25
CA PHE A 113 -22.56 -2.81 14.64
C PHE A 113 -23.18 -1.98 15.76
N GLU A 114 -22.41 -1.57 16.76
CA GLU A 114 -22.94 -0.90 17.96
C GLU A 114 -23.04 0.62 17.78
N LYS A 115 -22.00 1.27 17.23
CA LYS A 115 -22.03 2.73 17.01
C LYS A 115 -22.84 3.10 15.76
N TYR A 116 -22.56 2.44 14.63
CA TYR A 116 -23.15 2.81 13.34
C TYR A 116 -24.38 1.98 12.96
N GLY A 117 -24.50 0.75 13.46
CA GLY A 117 -25.70 -0.06 13.23
C GLY A 117 -25.80 -0.68 11.85
N PHE A 118 -24.70 -0.91 11.14
CA PHE A 118 -24.69 -1.50 9.79
C PHE A 118 -25.47 -2.83 9.70
N ALA A 119 -26.15 -3.05 8.57
CA ALA A 119 -26.94 -4.26 8.33
C ALA A 119 -26.06 -5.52 8.15
N GLY A 120 -24.88 -5.34 7.56
CA GLY A 120 -23.89 -6.40 7.45
C GLY A 120 -22.46 -5.88 7.28
N VAL A 121 -21.51 -6.61 7.84
CA VAL A 121 -20.09 -6.25 7.85
C VAL A 121 -19.28 -7.43 7.31
N PHE A 122 -18.24 -7.13 6.53
CA PHE A 122 -17.24 -8.11 6.15
C PHE A 122 -15.84 -7.51 6.24
N ILE A 123 -14.88 -8.24 6.79
CA ILE A 123 -13.48 -7.82 6.91
C ILE A 123 -12.62 -8.73 6.06
N GLN A 124 -11.79 -8.16 5.18
CA GLN A 124 -10.89 -8.93 4.32
C GLN A 124 -9.47 -8.38 4.34
N ILE A 125 -8.48 -9.27 4.29
CA ILE A 125 -7.07 -8.90 4.23
C ILE A 125 -6.75 -8.17 2.91
N GLN A 126 -6.01 -7.07 3.02
CA GLN A 126 -5.66 -6.19 1.90
C GLN A 126 -4.99 -6.95 0.74
N ALA A 127 -4.02 -7.81 1.02
CA ALA A 127 -3.30 -8.58 0.01
C ALA A 127 -4.23 -9.48 -0.82
N VAL A 128 -5.17 -10.18 -0.17
CA VAL A 128 -6.10 -11.06 -0.88
C VAL A 128 -7.01 -10.25 -1.81
N LEU A 129 -7.45 -9.06 -1.40
CA LEU A 129 -8.22 -8.16 -2.26
C LEU A 129 -7.45 -7.70 -3.50
N THR A 130 -6.15 -7.45 -3.38
CA THR A 130 -5.33 -7.03 -4.55
C THR A 130 -5.31 -8.09 -5.65
N LEU A 131 -5.21 -9.37 -5.28
CA LEU A 131 -5.24 -10.48 -6.24
C LEU A 131 -6.63 -10.62 -6.87
N TYR A 132 -7.70 -10.47 -6.09
CA TYR A 132 -9.07 -10.46 -6.63
C TYR A 132 -9.29 -9.33 -7.64
N ALA A 133 -8.73 -8.13 -7.40
CA ALA A 133 -8.85 -6.99 -8.30
C ALA A 133 -8.26 -7.29 -9.69
N GLN A 134 -7.18 -8.07 -9.71
CA GLN A 134 -6.52 -8.47 -10.95
C GLN A 134 -7.34 -9.48 -11.74
N GLY A 135 -7.97 -10.45 -11.05
CA GLY A 135 -8.87 -11.42 -11.67
C GLY A 135 -10.13 -10.80 -12.28
N GLY A 136 -10.57 -9.65 -11.76
CA GLY A 136 -11.72 -8.92 -12.29
C GLY A 136 -11.44 -8.07 -13.54
N SER A 137 -10.19 -7.67 -13.80
CA SER A 137 -9.85 -6.82 -14.96
C SER A 137 -9.67 -7.57 -16.27
N PHE A 138 -9.66 -8.90 -16.25
CA PHE A 138 -9.64 -9.75 -17.43
C PHE A 138 -10.98 -10.49 -17.51
N THR A 139 -11.84 -10.03 -18.42
CA THR A 139 -13.00 -10.72 -18.99
C THR A 139 -13.13 -12.18 -18.52
N ILE A 140 -14.04 -12.40 -17.56
CA ILE A 140 -14.49 -13.71 -17.04
C ILE A 140 -15.19 -14.47 -18.18
N LEU A 141 -14.43 -14.88 -19.20
CA LEU A 141 -14.94 -15.64 -20.34
C LEU A 141 -13.96 -16.72 -20.82
N ILE A 142 -12.83 -16.95 -20.15
CA ILE A 142 -11.87 -17.94 -20.62
C ILE A 142 -11.44 -18.88 -19.48
N SER A 143 -12.15 -19.99 -19.39
CA SER A 143 -11.77 -21.26 -18.74
C SER A 143 -11.63 -21.27 -17.20
N LYS A 144 -12.40 -22.15 -16.54
CA LYS A 144 -12.38 -22.42 -15.09
C LYS A 144 -10.98 -22.74 -14.51
N ASN A 145 -10.03 -23.15 -15.35
CA ASN A 145 -8.66 -23.45 -14.93
C ASN A 145 -7.75 -22.21 -14.83
N PHE A 146 -8.15 -21.04 -15.36
CA PHE A 146 -7.39 -19.79 -15.26
C PHE A 146 -7.68 -19.02 -13.96
N LEU A 147 -8.84 -19.27 -13.33
CA LEU A 147 -9.21 -18.63 -12.06
C LEU A 147 -8.33 -19.11 -10.88
N ALA A 148 -7.90 -20.38 -10.89
CA ALA A 148 -7.00 -20.92 -9.88
C ALA A 148 -5.61 -20.24 -9.89
N GLY A 149 -5.17 -19.75 -11.06
CA GLY A 149 -3.91 -19.00 -11.20
C GLY A 149 -3.95 -17.59 -10.59
N LEU A 150 -5.14 -16.99 -10.50
CA LEU A 150 -5.34 -15.61 -10.05
C LEU A 150 -5.49 -15.47 -8.52
N LEU A 151 -5.68 -16.59 -7.81
CA LEU A 151 -5.84 -16.62 -6.35
C LEU A 151 -4.53 -16.94 -5.63
N THR A 152 -3.48 -17.27 -6.38
CA THR A 152 -2.15 -17.58 -5.85
C THR A 152 -1.14 -16.59 -6.40
N GLY A 153 -0.39 -15.94 -5.51
CA GLY A 153 0.59 -14.94 -5.88
C GLY A 153 1.26 -14.32 -4.66
N LEU A 154 2.37 -13.63 -4.92
CA LEU A 154 3.05 -12.81 -3.92
C LEU A 154 2.61 -11.36 -4.08
N VAL A 155 1.98 -10.78 -3.06
CA VAL A 155 1.59 -9.38 -3.06
C VAL A 155 2.65 -8.57 -2.34
N ILE A 156 3.20 -7.56 -3.01
CA ILE A 156 4.07 -6.55 -2.41
C ILE A 156 3.27 -5.26 -2.33
N ASP A 157 2.77 -4.96 -1.13
CA ASP A 157 2.00 -3.75 -0.86
C ASP A 157 2.86 -2.72 -0.13
N SER A 158 3.13 -1.58 -0.78
CA SER A 158 3.92 -0.49 -0.19
C SER A 158 3.09 0.79 -0.07
N GLY A 159 2.70 1.10 1.17
CA GLY A 159 1.83 2.22 1.52
C GLY A 159 2.59 3.50 1.90
N ASP A 160 2.03 4.27 2.85
CA ASP A 160 2.68 5.45 3.44
C ASP A 160 3.55 5.07 4.64
N GLY A 161 3.05 4.23 5.56
CA GLY A 161 3.77 3.86 6.78
C GLY A 161 4.58 2.56 6.68
N VAL A 162 4.06 1.55 5.98
CA VAL A 162 4.60 0.18 5.99
C VAL A 162 4.60 -0.42 4.59
N THR A 163 5.56 -1.32 4.36
CA THR A 163 5.57 -2.24 3.23
C THR A 163 5.39 -3.66 3.72
N HIS A 164 4.47 -4.40 3.10
CA HIS A 164 4.22 -5.81 3.39
C HIS A 164 4.50 -6.67 2.17
N VAL A 165 5.03 -7.85 2.41
CA VAL A 165 5.14 -8.93 1.43
C VAL A 165 4.30 -10.08 1.95
N VAL A 166 3.22 -10.38 1.24
CA VAL A 166 2.22 -11.38 1.66
C VAL A 166 2.11 -12.44 0.59
N PRO A 167 2.45 -13.71 0.89
CA PRO A 167 2.17 -14.80 -0.03
C PRO A 167 0.72 -15.25 0.17
N VAL A 168 0.01 -15.41 -0.95
CA VAL A 168 -1.35 -15.92 -0.98
C VAL A 168 -1.35 -17.16 -1.86
N VAL A 169 -1.96 -18.24 -1.41
CA VAL A 169 -2.16 -19.47 -2.19
C VAL A 169 -3.63 -19.87 -2.07
N ASP A 170 -4.29 -20.07 -3.21
CA ASP A 170 -5.71 -20.45 -3.31
C ASP A 170 -6.64 -19.52 -2.51
N GLY A 171 -6.30 -18.23 -2.43
CA GLY A 171 -7.06 -17.22 -1.69
C GLY A 171 -6.77 -17.16 -0.18
N TYR A 172 -5.91 -18.02 0.34
CA TYR A 172 -5.46 -18.00 1.73
C TYR A 172 -4.11 -17.32 1.87
N SER A 173 -4.02 -16.36 2.81
CA SER A 173 -2.75 -15.75 3.20
C SER A 173 -2.07 -16.56 4.30
N PHE A 174 -0.74 -16.62 4.29
CA PHE A 174 0.05 -17.31 5.32
C PHE A 174 0.68 -16.29 6.28
N PRO A 175 0.15 -16.15 7.52
CA PRO A 175 0.59 -15.09 8.43
C PRO A 175 2.04 -15.29 8.88
N HIS A 176 2.45 -16.55 9.10
CA HIS A 176 3.82 -16.90 9.51
C HIS A 176 4.89 -16.64 8.43
N LEU A 177 4.50 -16.55 7.17
CA LEU A 177 5.40 -16.25 6.04
C LEU A 177 5.34 -14.79 5.61
N THR A 178 4.31 -14.06 6.07
CA THR A 178 4.17 -12.64 5.80
C THR A 178 5.33 -11.86 6.39
N LYS A 179 5.97 -11.05 5.56
CA LYS A 179 7.07 -10.17 5.97
C LYS A 179 6.62 -8.72 5.97
N ARG A 180 7.17 -7.96 6.91
CA ARG A 180 6.83 -6.56 7.13
C ARG A 180 8.08 -5.72 7.29
N MET A 181 8.11 -4.58 6.60
CA MET A 181 9.14 -3.56 6.69
C MET A 181 8.49 -2.23 7.07
N ASN A 182 8.99 -1.58 8.12
CA ASN A 182 8.53 -0.24 8.53
C ASN A 182 9.21 0.87 7.70
N VAL A 183 9.33 0.65 6.39
CA VAL A 183 9.85 1.63 5.42
C VAL A 183 8.86 1.71 4.28
N ALA A 184 8.47 2.93 3.94
CA ALA A 184 7.40 3.21 2.98
C ALA A 184 7.42 4.70 2.59
N GLY A 185 6.32 5.21 2.04
CA GLY A 185 6.23 6.55 1.47
C GLY A 185 6.59 7.70 2.42
N ARG A 186 6.24 7.60 3.71
CA ARG A 186 6.54 8.62 4.74
C ARG A 186 8.03 8.70 5.02
N HIS A 187 8.66 7.55 5.24
CA HIS A 187 10.10 7.42 5.50
C HIS A 187 10.93 7.97 4.32
N ILE A 188 10.53 7.64 3.09
CA ILE A 188 11.18 8.19 1.87
C ILE A 188 11.01 9.71 1.80
N THR A 189 9.85 10.25 2.20
CA THR A 189 9.62 11.70 2.19
C THR A 189 10.50 12.39 3.23
N SER A 190 10.58 11.86 4.45
CA SER A 190 11.48 12.35 5.50
C SER A 190 12.94 12.31 5.05
N TYR A 191 13.36 11.22 4.41
CA TYR A 191 14.71 11.07 3.89
C TYR A 191 15.01 12.06 2.77
N LEU A 192 14.04 12.32 1.87
CA LEU A 192 14.19 13.34 0.84
C LEU A 192 14.37 14.74 1.44
N VAL A 193 13.65 15.08 2.52
CA VAL A 193 13.87 16.35 3.24
C VAL A 193 15.29 16.43 3.77
N ASP A 194 15.80 15.35 4.38
CA ASP A 194 17.18 15.30 4.89
C ASP A 194 18.22 15.44 3.77
N LEU A 195 17.99 14.83 2.61
CA LEU A 195 18.87 14.97 1.44
C LEU A 195 18.86 16.41 0.88
N LEU A 196 17.68 17.04 0.79
CA LEU A 196 17.56 18.43 0.34
C LEU A 196 18.22 19.41 1.33
N LEU A 197 18.12 19.12 2.62
CA LEU A 197 18.79 19.90 3.68
C LEU A 197 20.31 19.81 3.55
N ARG A 198 20.87 18.61 3.34
CA ARG A 198 22.31 18.40 3.10
C ARG A 198 22.83 19.13 1.85
N ARG A 199 21.96 19.34 0.85
CA ARG A 199 22.29 20.13 -0.35
C ARG A 199 22.26 21.65 -0.10
N GLY A 200 21.73 22.11 1.02
CA GLY A 200 21.66 23.52 1.39
C GLY A 200 20.29 24.17 1.18
N TYR A 201 19.23 23.40 0.93
CA TYR A 201 17.87 23.92 0.95
C TYR A 201 17.33 23.85 2.39
N SER A 202 17.00 25.00 2.98
CA SER A 202 16.40 25.08 4.32
C SER A 202 14.94 24.62 4.27
N MET A 203 14.71 23.31 4.34
CA MET A 203 13.37 22.70 4.40
C MET A 203 13.12 22.23 5.83
N ASN A 204 11.95 22.54 6.37
CA ASN A 204 11.51 22.05 7.69
C ASN A 204 10.75 20.72 7.56
N LYS A 205 11.06 19.76 8.44
CA LYS A 205 10.44 18.42 8.41
C LYS A 205 8.93 18.42 8.60
N THR A 206 8.37 19.41 9.28
CA THR A 206 6.93 19.52 9.58
C THR A 206 6.18 20.40 8.59
N ALA A 207 6.67 21.63 8.35
CA ALA A 207 5.99 22.59 7.49
C ALA A 207 6.07 22.23 6.00
N ASP A 208 7.23 21.76 5.54
CA ASP A 208 7.47 21.50 4.12
C ASP A 208 7.25 20.03 3.73
N PHE A 209 6.70 19.22 4.64
CA PHE A 209 6.53 17.78 4.43
C PHE A 209 5.65 17.48 3.21
N GLU A 210 4.58 18.24 3.06
CA GLU A 210 3.64 18.07 1.94
C GLU A 210 4.27 18.49 0.61
N THR A 211 5.03 19.60 0.61
CA THR A 211 5.81 20.02 -0.55
C THR A 211 6.86 18.98 -0.95
N ALA A 212 7.56 18.40 0.03
CA ALA A 212 8.52 17.32 -0.19
C ALA A 212 7.84 16.06 -0.76
N ARG A 213 6.63 15.73 -0.28
CA ARG A 213 5.82 14.63 -0.85
C ARG A 213 5.49 14.87 -2.32
N GLN A 214 5.12 16.09 -2.70
CA GLN A 214 4.84 16.44 -4.09
C GLN A 214 6.10 16.38 -4.97
N ILE A 215 7.25 16.83 -4.45
CA ILE A 215 8.54 16.70 -5.13
C ILE A 215 8.87 15.22 -5.37
N LYS A 216 8.69 14.40 -4.34
CA LYS A 216 8.90 12.95 -4.40
C LYS A 216 8.05 12.31 -5.49
N GLU A 217 6.74 12.55 -5.50
CA GLU A 217 5.82 11.94 -6.47
C GLU A 217 6.03 12.44 -7.91
N LYS A 218 6.47 13.69 -8.10
CA LYS A 218 6.69 14.26 -9.44
C LYS A 218 8.08 13.97 -10.03
N LEU A 219 9.12 13.91 -9.20
CA LEU A 219 10.51 13.88 -9.68
C LEU A 219 11.27 12.59 -9.36
N CYS A 220 10.95 11.89 -8.27
CA CYS A 220 11.70 10.72 -7.85
C CYS A 220 11.37 9.49 -8.69
N TYR A 221 12.35 8.60 -8.80
CA TYR A 221 12.26 7.35 -9.54
C TYR A 221 13.28 6.36 -9.00
N ILE A 222 13.12 5.08 -9.32
CA ILE A 222 14.01 4.03 -8.84
C ILE A 222 15.02 3.69 -9.92
N SER A 223 16.29 3.70 -9.53
CA SER A 223 17.42 3.36 -10.40
C SER A 223 17.48 1.86 -10.67
N TYR A 224 17.79 1.46 -11.90
CA TYR A 224 18.06 0.04 -12.23
C TYR A 224 19.45 -0.40 -11.73
N ASP A 225 20.42 0.51 -11.77
CA ASP A 225 21.76 0.32 -11.22
C ASP A 225 22.18 1.60 -10.49
N TYR A 226 22.07 1.55 -9.16
CA TYR A 226 22.37 2.68 -8.29
C TYR A 226 23.78 3.23 -8.48
N LYS A 227 24.80 2.36 -8.63
CA LYS A 227 26.20 2.79 -8.72
C LYS A 227 26.46 3.56 -10.00
N ARG A 228 25.94 3.04 -11.12
CA ARG A 228 26.07 3.70 -12.43
C ARG A 228 25.33 5.03 -12.47
N GLU A 229 24.12 5.08 -11.91
CA GLU A 229 23.31 6.28 -11.88
C GLU A 229 23.90 7.36 -10.96
N TYR A 230 24.52 6.95 -9.85
CA TYR A 230 25.29 7.84 -8.98
C TYR A 230 26.50 8.46 -9.69
N GLN A 231 27.27 7.68 -10.44
CA GLN A 231 28.38 8.19 -11.25
C GLN A 231 27.90 9.21 -12.30
N LEU A 232 26.82 8.90 -13.02
CA LEU A 232 26.22 9.81 -13.98
C LEU A 232 25.78 11.14 -13.34
N GLY A 233 25.26 11.09 -12.10
CA GLY A 233 24.87 12.28 -11.36
C GLY A 233 26.05 13.16 -10.92
N LEU A 234 27.25 12.59 -10.77
CA LEU A 234 28.47 13.33 -10.47
C LEU A 234 29.12 13.92 -11.72
N GLU A 235 29.11 13.16 -12.82
CA GLU A 235 29.78 13.52 -14.07
C GLU A 235 28.94 14.43 -14.97
N THR A 236 27.62 14.36 -14.87
CA THR A 236 26.69 15.04 -15.78
C THR A 236 25.56 15.74 -15.05
N THR A 237 24.96 16.75 -15.70
CA THR A 237 23.82 17.49 -15.16
C THR A 237 22.46 16.99 -15.66
N ILE A 238 22.42 15.88 -16.43
CA ILE A 238 21.20 15.37 -17.07
C ILE A 238 20.10 14.99 -16.07
N LEU A 239 20.50 14.60 -14.85
CA LEU A 239 19.59 14.18 -13.79
C LEU A 239 18.98 15.36 -13.04
N VAL A 240 19.54 16.56 -13.19
CA VAL A 240 19.11 17.77 -12.49
C VAL A 240 17.82 18.28 -13.12
N LYS A 241 16.75 18.34 -12.33
CA LYS A 241 15.47 18.96 -12.69
C LYS A 241 15.16 20.12 -11.76
N SER A 242 14.57 21.16 -12.32
CA SER A 242 14.05 22.30 -11.56
C SER A 242 12.62 22.04 -11.10
N TYR A 243 12.31 22.45 -9.87
CA TYR A 243 10.97 22.41 -9.29
C TYR A 243 10.63 23.77 -8.68
N THR A 244 9.43 24.27 -8.93
CA THR A 244 8.97 25.54 -8.34
C THR A 244 8.16 25.25 -7.08
N LEU A 245 8.64 25.74 -5.94
CA LEU A 245 7.96 25.68 -4.65
C LEU A 245 6.68 26.55 -4.66
N PRO A 246 5.74 26.31 -3.73
CA PRO A 246 4.54 27.15 -3.57
C PRO A 246 4.86 28.65 -3.44
N ASP A 247 5.98 28.98 -2.77
CA ASP A 247 6.46 30.36 -2.58
C ASP A 247 7.02 31.02 -3.86
N GLY A 248 7.01 30.32 -5.00
CA GLY A 248 7.58 30.78 -6.27
C GLY A 248 9.09 30.57 -6.41
N ARG A 249 9.79 30.14 -5.36
CA ARG A 249 11.23 29.80 -5.40
C ARG A 249 11.47 28.53 -6.23
N THR A 250 12.47 28.54 -7.11
CA THR A 250 12.85 27.35 -7.89
C THR A 250 14.02 26.63 -7.23
N ILE A 251 13.83 25.35 -6.88
CA ILE A 251 14.89 24.46 -6.40
C ILE A 251 15.36 23.53 -7.51
N LYS A 252 16.61 23.07 -7.43
CA LYS A 252 17.19 22.07 -8.34
C LYS A 252 17.39 20.75 -7.60
N VAL A 253 16.76 19.68 -8.08
CA VAL A 253 16.83 18.32 -7.53
C VAL A 253 17.55 17.42 -8.53
N GLY A 254 18.60 16.73 -8.11
CA GLY A 254 19.50 15.93 -8.94
C GLY A 254 19.56 14.49 -8.43
N THR A 255 20.65 14.11 -7.76
CA THR A 255 20.87 12.74 -7.28
C THR A 255 19.87 12.29 -6.22
N GLU A 256 19.25 13.23 -5.50
CA GLU A 256 18.26 12.95 -4.46
C GLU A 256 17.02 12.25 -5.02
N ARG A 257 16.77 12.41 -6.33
CA ARG A 257 15.62 11.83 -7.04
C ARG A 257 15.60 10.31 -7.01
N PHE A 258 16.76 9.66 -7.11
CA PHE A 258 16.87 8.20 -7.04
C PHE A 258 17.46 7.70 -5.72
N GLN A 259 18.20 8.54 -5.00
CA GLN A 259 18.67 8.21 -3.65
C GLN A 259 17.53 8.07 -2.65
N ALA A 260 16.54 8.96 -2.68
CA ALA A 260 15.44 8.92 -1.73
C ALA A 260 14.68 7.57 -1.75
N PRO A 261 14.21 7.05 -2.91
CA PRO A 261 13.52 5.77 -2.96
C PRO A 261 14.45 4.55 -2.84
N GLU A 262 15.77 4.70 -2.88
CA GLU A 262 16.72 3.60 -2.63
C GLU A 262 16.57 3.04 -1.21
N ALA A 263 16.05 3.83 -0.27
CA ALA A 263 15.73 3.37 1.09
C ALA A 263 14.75 2.18 1.14
N LEU A 264 13.98 1.91 0.06
CA LEU A 264 13.14 0.71 -0.05
C LEU A 264 13.95 -0.58 -0.26
N PHE A 265 15.13 -0.48 -0.88
CA PHE A 265 16.03 -1.61 -1.14
C PHE A 265 17.16 -1.68 -0.12
N THR A 266 17.55 -0.54 0.44
CA THR A 266 18.57 -0.45 1.50
C THR A 266 18.03 0.36 2.68
N PRO A 267 17.25 -0.27 3.58
CA PRO A 267 16.71 0.38 4.78
C PRO A 267 17.77 1.02 5.69
N GLU A 268 19.00 0.53 5.65
CA GLU A 268 20.14 1.07 6.41
C GLU A 268 20.42 2.55 6.11
N LEU A 269 20.02 3.06 4.93
CA LEU A 269 20.20 4.47 4.56
C LEU A 269 19.40 5.45 5.43
N ILE A 270 18.36 4.96 6.10
CA ILE A 270 17.48 5.72 6.99
C ILE A 270 17.56 5.21 8.44
N ASP A 271 18.67 4.55 8.79
CA ASP A 271 18.94 3.98 10.11
C ASP A 271 17.88 2.95 10.55
N VAL A 272 17.28 2.24 9.58
CA VAL A 272 16.35 1.14 9.83
C VAL A 272 17.07 -0.18 9.55
N GLU A 273 17.18 -1.03 10.57
CA GLU A 273 17.69 -2.39 10.41
C GLU A 273 16.62 -3.27 9.72
N GLY A 274 17.01 -3.97 8.66
CA GLY A 274 16.13 -4.94 8.00
C GLY A 274 16.49 -5.20 6.55
N ASP A 275 15.88 -6.27 6.02
CA ASP A 275 15.99 -6.66 4.61
C ASP A 275 15.27 -5.64 3.71
N GLY A 276 15.84 -5.34 2.55
CA GLY A 276 15.18 -4.53 1.52
C GLY A 276 13.96 -5.23 0.92
N MET A 277 13.16 -4.49 0.13
CA MET A 277 11.93 -5.01 -0.49
C MET A 277 12.15 -6.29 -1.32
N ALA A 278 13.23 -6.34 -2.11
CA ALA A 278 13.53 -7.50 -2.95
C ALA A 278 13.98 -8.72 -2.13
N ASP A 279 14.82 -8.50 -1.13
CA ASP A 279 15.32 -9.54 -0.24
C ASP A 279 14.18 -10.14 0.58
N MET A 280 13.27 -9.27 1.06
CA MET A 280 12.05 -9.66 1.73
C MET A 280 11.14 -10.51 0.84
N ALA A 281 10.95 -10.11 -0.42
CA ALA A 281 10.19 -10.87 -1.41
C ALA A 281 10.82 -12.24 -1.68
N PHE A 282 12.12 -12.27 -1.95
CA PHE A 282 12.84 -13.52 -2.20
C PHE A 282 12.78 -14.47 -1.00
N ARG A 283 13.04 -13.97 0.22
CA ARG A 283 12.97 -14.76 1.45
C ARG A 283 11.58 -15.33 1.70
N CYS A 284 10.54 -14.52 1.48
CA CYS A 284 9.15 -14.97 1.59
C CYS A 284 8.85 -16.13 0.64
N ILE A 285 9.34 -16.09 -0.61
CA ILE A 285 9.17 -17.19 -1.57
C ILE A 285 10.02 -18.40 -1.18
N GLN A 286 11.22 -18.22 -0.61
CA GLN A 286 12.09 -19.35 -0.23
C GLN A 286 11.64 -20.08 1.04
N GLU A 287 10.95 -19.40 1.96
CA GLU A 287 10.37 -20.03 3.15
C GLU A 287 9.09 -20.81 2.83
N MET A 288 8.48 -20.60 1.65
CA MET A 288 7.32 -21.35 1.16
C MET A 288 7.67 -22.78 0.73
N ASP A 289 6.65 -23.64 0.67
CA ASP A 289 6.79 -25.01 0.15
C ASP A 289 7.23 -25.00 -1.32
N ILE A 290 8.11 -25.94 -1.68
CA ILE A 290 8.78 -26.01 -2.99
C ILE A 290 7.76 -25.99 -4.15
N ASP A 291 6.64 -26.68 -3.97
CA ASP A 291 5.58 -26.81 -4.98
C ASP A 291 4.94 -25.45 -5.34
N ASN A 292 4.85 -24.55 -4.37
CA ASN A 292 4.21 -23.24 -4.54
C ASN A 292 5.18 -22.15 -5.01
N ARG A 293 6.50 -22.33 -4.83
CA ARG A 293 7.50 -21.28 -5.13
C ARG A 293 7.45 -20.83 -6.58
N MET A 294 7.36 -21.78 -7.50
CA MET A 294 7.33 -21.48 -8.95
C MET A 294 6.12 -20.64 -9.32
N MET A 295 4.97 -20.89 -8.68
CA MET A 295 3.75 -20.13 -8.90
C MET A 295 3.87 -18.70 -8.34
N LEU A 296 4.48 -18.55 -7.16
CA LEU A 296 4.72 -17.24 -6.56
C LEU A 296 5.68 -16.38 -7.38
N TYR A 297 6.74 -16.96 -7.95
CA TYR A 297 7.64 -16.24 -8.86
C TYR A 297 6.95 -15.80 -10.16
N GLN A 298 5.96 -16.56 -10.63
CA GLN A 298 5.19 -16.24 -11.84
C GLN A 298 4.09 -15.20 -11.61
N HIS A 299 3.77 -14.89 -10.35
CA HIS A 299 2.65 -14.04 -9.98
C HIS A 299 3.05 -13.11 -8.82
N ILE A 300 4.01 -12.22 -9.06
CA ILE A 300 4.34 -11.15 -8.11
C ILE A 300 3.54 -9.91 -8.49
N VAL A 301 2.69 -9.43 -7.59
CA VAL A 301 1.79 -8.30 -7.84
C VAL A 301 2.18 -7.11 -6.97
N LEU A 302 2.39 -5.96 -7.62
CA LEU A 302 2.70 -4.71 -6.93
C LEU A 302 1.41 -3.96 -6.58
N SER A 303 1.25 -3.58 -5.31
CA SER A 303 0.15 -2.76 -4.80
C SER A 303 0.67 -1.57 -3.99
N GLY A 304 -0.14 -0.52 -3.88
CA GLY A 304 0.13 0.62 -3.01
C GLY A 304 0.70 1.85 -3.72
N GLY A 305 0.76 2.96 -3.00
CA GLY A 305 1.20 4.25 -3.55
C GLY A 305 2.70 4.32 -3.80
N SER A 306 3.49 3.68 -2.94
CA SER A 306 4.95 3.70 -3.03
C SER A 306 5.49 2.71 -4.08
N THR A 307 4.64 1.89 -4.70
CA THR A 307 5.03 1.08 -5.87
C THR A 307 4.88 1.82 -7.21
N MET A 308 4.50 3.09 -7.18
CA MET A 308 4.29 3.91 -8.39
C MET A 308 5.58 4.54 -8.94
N TYR A 309 6.75 4.33 -8.31
CA TYR A 309 8.00 4.87 -8.82
C TYR A 309 8.35 4.30 -10.21
N PRO A 310 8.72 5.16 -11.17
CA PRO A 310 9.27 4.69 -12.45
C PRO A 310 10.52 3.84 -12.20
N GLY A 311 10.62 2.69 -12.88
CA GLY A 311 11.77 1.79 -12.77
C GLY A 311 11.69 0.75 -11.63
N LEU A 312 10.71 0.86 -10.72
CA LEU A 312 10.56 -0.12 -9.63
C LEU A 312 10.40 -1.56 -10.13
N PRO A 313 9.50 -1.88 -11.09
CA PRO A 313 9.30 -3.27 -11.51
C PRO A 313 10.58 -3.88 -12.09
N SER A 314 11.29 -3.14 -12.93
CA SER A 314 12.54 -3.60 -13.55
C SER A 314 13.69 -3.76 -12.54
N ARG A 315 13.79 -2.88 -11.54
CA ARG A 315 14.79 -3.00 -10.48
C ARG A 315 14.50 -4.21 -9.59
N LEU A 316 13.24 -4.40 -9.21
CA LEU A 316 12.81 -5.54 -8.41
C LEU A 316 13.03 -6.87 -9.15
N GLU A 317 12.75 -6.91 -10.45
CA GLU A 317 13.00 -8.08 -11.31
C GLU A 317 14.48 -8.45 -11.30
N LYS A 318 15.36 -7.47 -11.52
CA LYS A 318 16.81 -7.65 -11.48
C LYS A 318 17.28 -8.20 -10.14
N GLU A 319 16.88 -7.59 -9.03
CA GLU A 319 17.36 -8.02 -7.71
C GLU A 319 16.87 -9.42 -7.34
N ILE A 320 15.62 -9.77 -7.66
CA ILE A 320 15.12 -11.13 -7.41
C ILE A 320 15.90 -12.15 -8.24
N LEU A 321 16.22 -11.84 -9.50
CA LEU A 321 17.05 -12.71 -10.36
C LEU A 321 18.49 -12.83 -9.84
N ASP A 322 19.08 -11.73 -9.40
CA ASP A 322 20.44 -11.72 -8.81
C ASP A 322 20.47 -12.59 -7.55
N ARG A 323 19.49 -12.46 -6.65
CA ARG A 323 19.37 -13.33 -5.46
C ARG A 323 19.11 -14.79 -5.81
N TYR A 324 18.29 -15.06 -6.80
CA TYR A 324 18.06 -16.43 -7.27
C TYR A 324 19.34 -17.05 -7.82
N LEU A 325 20.13 -16.29 -8.59
CA LEU A 325 21.42 -16.74 -9.12
C LEU A 325 22.41 -17.04 -7.98
N GLU A 326 22.52 -16.14 -7.00
CA GLU A 326 23.44 -16.26 -5.88
C GLU A 326 23.07 -17.44 -4.96
N VAL A 327 21.81 -17.52 -4.53
CA VAL A 327 21.38 -18.44 -3.47
C VAL A 327 20.95 -19.80 -4.02
N VAL A 328 20.19 -19.83 -5.12
CA VAL A 328 19.62 -21.08 -5.66
C VAL A 328 20.59 -21.71 -6.66
N LEU A 329 21.08 -20.93 -7.63
CA LEU A 329 21.98 -21.44 -8.68
C LEU A 329 23.45 -21.45 -8.26
N LYS A 330 23.80 -20.90 -7.09
CA LYS A 330 25.18 -20.84 -6.55
C LYS A 330 26.18 -20.25 -7.56
N GLY A 331 25.75 -19.24 -8.33
CA GLY A 331 26.57 -18.58 -9.35
C GLY A 331 26.61 -19.26 -10.72
N ASN A 332 25.87 -20.36 -10.94
CA ASN A 332 25.81 -21.01 -12.24
C ASN A 332 24.94 -20.20 -13.24
N ARG A 333 25.61 -19.44 -14.10
CA ARG A 333 24.98 -18.55 -15.09
C ARG A 333 24.31 -19.29 -16.26
N ASP A 334 24.68 -20.54 -16.53
CA ASP A 334 24.08 -21.30 -17.64
C ASP A 334 22.63 -21.71 -17.32
N GLY A 335 22.31 -21.93 -16.04
CA GLY A 335 20.93 -22.12 -15.58
C GLY A 335 20.05 -20.87 -15.69
N LEU A 336 20.65 -19.67 -15.70
CA LEU A 336 19.95 -18.39 -15.84
C LEU A 336 19.64 -18.04 -17.31
N LYS A 337 20.46 -18.48 -18.27
CA LYS A 337 20.18 -18.28 -19.70
C LYS A 337 18.99 -19.10 -20.17
N ALA A 338 18.82 -20.32 -19.65
CA ALA A 338 17.62 -21.12 -19.86
C ALA A 338 16.32 -20.44 -19.35
N MET A 339 16.45 -19.41 -18.50
CA MET A 339 15.38 -18.69 -17.81
C MET A 339 14.93 -17.39 -18.50
N THR A 340 15.85 -16.72 -19.23
CA THR A 340 15.65 -15.35 -19.77
C THR A 340 15.22 -15.32 -21.24
N ASP A 341 15.38 -16.41 -21.99
CA ASP A 341 14.96 -16.50 -23.38
C ASP A 341 13.42 -16.62 -23.50
N LEU A 342 12.76 -15.47 -23.60
CA LEU A 342 11.32 -15.31 -23.85
C LEU A 342 10.90 -15.58 -25.31
N PHE A 343 11.82 -15.90 -26.23
CA PHE A 343 11.54 -15.78 -27.68
C PHE A 343 11.86 -16.97 -28.61
N ASP A 344 12.51 -18.05 -28.16
CA ASP A 344 12.74 -19.20 -29.05
C ASP A 344 12.32 -20.52 -28.40
N SER A 345 11.20 -21.06 -28.91
CA SER A 345 10.54 -22.28 -28.41
C SER A 345 11.14 -23.57 -28.97
N SER A 346 12.33 -23.54 -29.58
CA SER A 346 12.79 -24.67 -30.40
C SER A 346 13.88 -25.57 -29.79
N LEU A 347 14.54 -25.18 -28.69
CA LEU A 347 15.71 -25.93 -28.19
C LEU A 347 15.79 -25.97 -26.65
N CYS A 348 14.93 -26.73 -25.97
CA CYS A 348 15.21 -27.33 -24.65
C CYS A 348 14.04 -28.23 -24.17
N PRO A 349 14.28 -29.42 -23.57
CA PRO A 349 13.23 -30.26 -23.01
C PRO A 349 12.57 -29.65 -21.77
N LEU A 350 11.35 -30.15 -21.50
CA LEU A 350 10.27 -29.60 -20.68
C LEU A 350 10.47 -29.68 -19.14
N GLU A 351 11.56 -29.17 -18.58
CA GLU A 351 11.73 -29.06 -17.12
C GLU A 351 11.78 -27.59 -16.66
N GLN A 352 10.66 -27.15 -16.06
CA GLN A 352 10.46 -25.95 -15.22
C GLN A 352 11.47 -24.80 -15.37
N LYS A 353 11.39 -24.05 -16.47
CA LYS A 353 12.03 -22.73 -16.57
C LYS A 353 11.33 -21.77 -15.60
N LEU A 354 12.07 -21.17 -14.66
CA LEU A 354 11.55 -20.12 -13.78
C LEU A 354 11.12 -18.93 -14.65
N ARG A 355 9.83 -18.64 -14.71
CA ARG A 355 9.32 -17.44 -15.39
C ARG A 355 9.01 -16.39 -14.33
N LEU A 356 9.98 -15.54 -14.02
CA LEU A 356 9.73 -14.41 -13.13
C LEU A 356 8.77 -13.43 -13.84
N ARG A 357 7.67 -13.09 -13.19
CA ARG A 357 6.74 -12.08 -13.71
C ARG A 357 6.30 -11.18 -12.58
N ILE A 358 6.65 -9.91 -12.74
CA ILE A 358 6.22 -8.83 -11.86
C ILE A 358 5.12 -8.08 -12.60
N GLU A 359 3.93 -8.11 -12.04
CA GLU A 359 2.74 -7.46 -12.57
C GLU A 359 2.61 -6.09 -11.90
N ASP A 360 2.64 -5.05 -12.73
CA ASP A 360 2.56 -3.67 -12.28
C ASP A 360 1.33 -2.95 -12.87
N PRO A 361 0.08 -3.35 -12.52
CA PRO A 361 -1.11 -2.74 -13.08
C PRO A 361 -1.10 -1.21 -12.99
N PRO A 362 -1.57 -0.48 -14.01
CA PRO A 362 -1.53 0.99 -14.00
C PRO A 362 -2.35 1.60 -12.86
N ARG A 363 -3.37 0.86 -12.36
CA ARG A 363 -4.24 1.27 -11.24
C ARG A 363 -3.77 0.74 -9.87
N ARG A 364 -2.52 0.27 -9.76
CA ARG A 364 -1.99 -0.38 -8.54
C ARG A 364 -2.05 0.47 -7.26
N LYS A 365 -2.07 1.80 -7.39
CA LYS A 365 -2.26 2.73 -6.26
C LYS A 365 -3.54 2.48 -5.45
N HIS A 366 -4.61 1.98 -6.10
CA HIS A 366 -5.91 1.75 -5.48
C HIS A 366 -6.38 0.29 -5.61
N MET A 367 -5.45 -0.65 -5.84
CA MET A 367 -5.80 -2.03 -6.14
C MET A 367 -6.58 -2.72 -5.02
N VAL A 368 -6.20 -2.45 -3.76
CA VAL A 368 -6.92 -2.94 -2.57
C VAL A 368 -8.40 -2.50 -2.60
N TYR A 369 -8.65 -1.21 -2.88
CA TYR A 369 -10.00 -0.66 -2.97
C TYR A 369 -10.76 -1.29 -4.15
N LEU A 370 -10.14 -1.38 -5.32
CA LEU A 370 -10.75 -1.97 -6.51
C LEU A 370 -11.15 -3.43 -6.26
N GLY A 371 -10.30 -4.21 -5.60
CA GLY A 371 -10.58 -5.58 -5.21
C GLY A 371 -11.75 -5.68 -4.23
N GLY A 372 -11.78 -4.82 -3.23
CA GLY A 372 -12.90 -4.72 -2.29
C GLY A 372 -14.21 -4.32 -2.98
N ALA A 373 -14.19 -3.34 -3.88
CA ALA A 373 -15.35 -2.88 -4.63
C ALA A 373 -15.90 -3.97 -5.57
N VAL A 374 -15.02 -4.72 -6.24
CA VAL A 374 -15.42 -5.86 -7.09
C VAL A 374 -15.98 -7.00 -6.24
N LEU A 375 -15.30 -7.39 -5.16
CA LEU A 375 -15.75 -8.46 -4.27
C LEU A 375 -17.11 -8.13 -3.63
N ALA A 376 -17.25 -6.93 -3.07
CA ALA A 376 -18.50 -6.46 -2.50
C ALA A 376 -19.62 -6.37 -3.55
N GLY A 377 -19.28 -6.03 -4.79
CA GLY A 377 -20.23 -5.99 -5.92
C GLY A 377 -20.74 -7.36 -6.30
N ILE A 378 -19.86 -8.36 -6.38
CA ILE A 378 -20.22 -9.75 -6.72
C ILE A 378 -21.02 -10.40 -5.57
N MET A 379 -20.63 -10.14 -4.32
CA MET A 379 -21.21 -10.80 -3.13
C MET A 379 -22.37 -10.02 -2.49
N LYS A 380 -22.84 -8.93 -3.12
CA LYS A 380 -23.88 -8.05 -2.56
C LYS A 380 -25.14 -8.82 -2.11
N ASP A 381 -25.58 -9.74 -2.95
CA ASP A 381 -26.81 -10.52 -2.79
C ASP A 381 -26.58 -11.91 -2.16
N ALA A 382 -25.35 -12.23 -1.75
CA ALA A 382 -25.01 -13.49 -1.10
C ALA A 382 -25.08 -13.32 0.45
N PRO A 383 -26.17 -13.72 1.12
CA PRO A 383 -26.33 -13.47 2.56
C PRO A 383 -25.27 -14.18 3.41
N GLU A 384 -24.82 -15.36 3.00
CA GLU A 384 -23.83 -16.17 3.72
C GLU A 384 -22.44 -15.51 3.81
N PHE A 385 -22.15 -14.58 2.91
CA PHE A 385 -20.87 -13.87 2.86
C PHE A 385 -20.78 -12.75 3.90
N TRP A 386 -21.91 -12.10 4.20
CA TRP A 386 -21.93 -10.96 5.11
C TRP A 386 -22.21 -11.44 6.52
N ILE A 387 -21.46 -10.95 7.50
CA ILE A 387 -21.85 -11.10 8.90
C ILE A 387 -23.02 -10.14 9.10
N SER A 388 -24.21 -10.67 9.40
CA SER A 388 -25.38 -9.82 9.64
C SER A 388 -25.37 -9.28 11.06
N LYS A 389 -26.11 -8.19 11.28
CA LYS A 389 -26.33 -7.67 12.64
C LYS A 389 -26.98 -8.72 13.57
N GLN A 390 -27.80 -9.61 13.02
CA GLN A 390 -28.41 -10.70 13.78
C GLN A 390 -27.36 -11.74 14.21
N ASP A 391 -26.46 -12.14 13.30
CA ASP A 391 -25.36 -13.04 13.65
C ASP A 391 -24.49 -12.44 14.77
N TYR A 392 -24.21 -11.14 14.72
CA TYR A 392 -23.46 -10.45 15.77
C TYR A 392 -24.20 -10.43 17.11
N MET A 393 -25.53 -10.24 17.12
CA MET A 393 -26.31 -10.27 18.36
C MET A 393 -26.39 -11.68 18.97
N GLU A 394 -26.36 -12.73 18.15
CA GLU A 394 -26.46 -14.12 18.59
C GLU A 394 -25.10 -14.71 19.01
N GLU A 395 -24.06 -14.52 18.20
CA GLU A 395 -22.72 -15.10 18.39
C GLU A 395 -21.72 -14.11 19.03
N GLY A 396 -22.06 -12.84 19.13
CA GLY A 396 -21.15 -11.79 19.57
C GLY A 396 -19.94 -11.67 18.64
N ILE A 397 -18.75 -11.60 19.24
CA ILE A 397 -17.47 -11.46 18.52
C ILE A 397 -17.06 -12.74 17.78
N GLU A 398 -17.61 -13.90 18.13
CA GLU A 398 -17.21 -15.18 17.51
C GLU A 398 -17.53 -15.26 16.01
N CYS A 399 -18.46 -14.43 15.52
CA CYS A 399 -18.81 -14.33 14.11
C CYS A 399 -17.60 -13.99 13.20
N LEU A 400 -16.54 -13.39 13.76
CA LEU A 400 -15.28 -13.10 13.07
C LEU A 400 -14.61 -14.32 12.45
N ARG A 401 -14.89 -15.54 12.95
CA ARG A 401 -14.38 -16.79 12.37
C ARG A 401 -14.77 -16.92 10.88
N ARG A 402 -15.89 -16.31 10.46
CA ARG A 402 -16.38 -16.31 9.07
C ARG A 402 -15.54 -15.43 8.14
N CYS A 403 -14.78 -14.45 8.66
CA CYS A 403 -13.89 -13.58 7.88
C CYS A 403 -12.47 -14.16 7.69
N GLY A 404 -12.25 -15.43 8.02
CA GLY A 404 -10.95 -16.10 7.92
C GLY A 404 -10.01 -15.80 9.10
N GLN A 405 -9.04 -16.67 9.33
CA GLN A 405 -8.03 -16.48 10.38
C GLN A 405 -6.94 -15.50 9.92
N ALA A 406 -6.55 -14.60 10.83
CA ALA A 406 -5.51 -13.58 10.65
C ALA A 406 -4.10 -14.18 10.63
#